data_AF-A0A7V0U0D8-F1
#
_entry.id   AF-A0A7V0U0D8-F1
#
_cell.length_a   1.000
_cell.length_b   1.000
_cell.length_c   1.000
_cell.angle_alpha   90.00
_cell.angle_beta   90.00
_cell.angle_gamma   90.00
#
_symmetry.space_group_name_H-M   'P 1'
#
loop_
_entity.id
_entity.type
_entity.pdbx_description
1 polymer ?
#
loop_
_entity_poly.entity_id
_entity_poly.type
_entity_poly.pdbx_seq_one_letter_code
_entity_poly.pdbx_strand_id
1 'polypeptide(L)'
;MILFRKVFGFSCLFGLFFLQACAGGGPHRHDTRARPVTVCFYEFTEVYQDRIYPLLAEAPGVSNLRRSWKNCGGRQTCLCYILTYDGPLDKLILRLKRHLPIKRIIPIRAQATNENLLEIFFDSGFK
;
A
#
# COMPACT_ATOMS: atom_id res chain seq x y z
N MET A 1 -16.42 -51.11 25.66
CA MET A 1 -15.55 -50.96 26.86
C MET A 1 -15.68 -49.51 27.31
N ILE A 2 -16.54 -49.27 28.30
CA ILE A 2 -16.98 -47.92 28.72
C ILE A 2 -16.35 -47.57 30.06
N LEU A 3 -15.68 -46.41 30.04
CA LEU A 3 -15.35 -45.46 31.12
C LEU A 3 -14.80 -45.97 32.47
N PHE A 4 -13.50 -45.70 32.65
CA PHE A 4 -12.89 -45.51 33.97
C PHE A 4 -13.39 -44.20 34.59
N ARG A 5 -13.99 -44.34 35.76
CA ARG A 5 -14.40 -43.30 36.70
C ARG A 5 -13.15 -42.90 37.50
N LYS A 6 -12.77 -41.62 37.49
CA LYS A 6 -11.84 -41.05 38.49
C LYS A 6 -12.40 -39.76 39.08
N VAL A 7 -12.59 -39.85 40.39
CA VAL A 7 -12.91 -38.83 41.39
C VAL A 7 -11.70 -37.91 41.56
N PHE A 8 -11.91 -36.60 41.75
CA PHE A 8 -11.11 -35.59 42.48
C PHE A 8 -11.75 -34.24 42.11
N GLY A 9 -12.49 -33.50 42.94
CA GLY A 9 -12.23 -33.12 44.32
C GLY A 9 -11.21 -31.98 44.33
N PHE A 10 -11.65 -30.72 44.44
CA PHE A 10 -11.06 -29.64 45.27
C PHE A 10 -11.62 -28.24 44.96
N SER A 11 -12.14 -27.60 46.01
CA SER A 11 -12.00 -26.18 46.34
C SER A 11 -12.60 -25.10 45.43
N CYS A 12 -13.89 -24.81 45.66
CA CYS A 12 -14.38 -23.43 45.64
C CYS A 12 -13.92 -22.74 46.94
N LEU A 13 -12.93 -21.86 46.88
CA LEU A 13 -12.74 -20.76 47.85
C LEU A 13 -11.71 -19.77 47.29
N PHE A 14 -12.13 -18.50 47.28
CA PHE A 14 -11.30 -17.28 47.20
C PHE A 14 -10.52 -17.01 45.91
N GLY A 15 -10.93 -15.96 45.21
CA GLY A 15 -10.11 -15.34 44.18
C GLY A 15 -10.85 -14.27 43.38
N LEU A 16 -11.04 -13.11 44.00
CA LEU A 16 -11.14 -11.78 43.38
C LEU A 16 -11.48 -11.73 41.87
N PHE A 17 -12.74 -11.36 41.61
CA PHE A 17 -13.12 -10.58 40.44
C PHE A 17 -12.20 -9.34 40.31
N PHE A 18 -11.26 -9.35 39.37
CA PHE A 18 -10.78 -8.18 38.63
C PHE A 18 -10.05 -8.71 37.38
N LEU A 19 -10.74 -8.84 36.24
CA LEU A 19 -10.64 -7.89 35.12
C LEU A 19 -9.20 -7.53 34.76
N GLN A 20 -8.60 -8.27 33.82
CA GLN A 20 -7.84 -7.69 32.71
C GLN A 20 -7.53 -8.74 31.63
N ALA A 21 -8.54 -9.00 30.79
CA ALA A 21 -8.30 -9.51 29.44
C ALA A 21 -7.87 -8.33 28.57
N CYS A 22 -6.57 -8.03 28.51
CA CYS A 22 -6.02 -7.08 27.54
C CYS A 22 -5.83 -7.76 26.18
N ALA A 23 -6.93 -8.22 25.59
CA ALA A 23 -6.98 -8.54 24.16
C ALA A 23 -7.34 -7.26 23.38
N GLY A 24 -6.46 -6.27 23.47
CA GLY A 24 -6.60 -4.96 22.82
C GLY A 24 -5.82 -4.90 21.50
N GLY A 25 -6.03 -5.85 20.60
CA GLY A 25 -5.55 -5.75 19.21
C GLY A 25 -6.40 -4.72 18.46
N GLY A 26 -6.13 -3.43 18.69
CA GLY A 26 -6.83 -2.35 18.00
C GLY A 26 -6.61 -2.46 16.48
N PRO A 27 -7.66 -2.32 15.65
CA PRO A 27 -7.48 -2.30 14.21
C PRO A 27 -6.61 -1.10 13.84
N HIS A 28 -5.51 -1.35 13.12
CA HIS A 28 -4.71 -0.31 12.49
C HIS A 28 -5.64 0.56 11.62
N ARG A 29 -6.02 1.73 12.14
CA ARG A 29 -6.75 2.76 11.38
C ARG A 29 -5.81 3.25 10.28
N HIS A 30 -6.01 2.75 9.07
CA HIS A 30 -5.58 3.46 7.88
C HIS A 30 -6.36 4.77 7.83
N ASP A 31 -5.71 5.88 8.19
CA ASP A 31 -6.24 7.23 8.06
C ASP A 31 -6.45 7.52 6.56
N THR A 32 -7.65 7.24 6.05
CA THR A 32 -8.10 7.54 4.68
C THR A 32 -8.41 9.02 4.59
N ARG A 33 -7.36 9.82 4.51
CA ARG A 33 -7.44 11.20 4.07
C ARG A 33 -6.78 11.32 2.71
N ALA A 34 -7.47 11.98 1.79
CA ALA A 34 -6.93 12.34 0.48
C ALA A 34 -5.58 13.03 0.66
N ARG A 35 -4.53 12.45 0.08
CA ARG A 35 -3.15 12.89 0.29
C ARG A 35 -2.36 12.94 -1.02
N PRO A 36 -1.38 13.85 -1.15
CA PRO A 36 -0.52 13.87 -2.32
C PRO A 36 0.33 12.60 -2.38
N VAL A 37 0.37 12.01 -3.56
CA VAL A 37 1.25 10.89 -3.92
C VAL A 37 1.97 11.28 -5.19
N THR A 38 3.30 11.20 -5.15
CA THR A 38 4.15 11.30 -6.33
C THR A 38 4.41 9.89 -6.84
N VAL A 39 4.18 9.64 -8.11
CA VAL A 39 4.46 8.35 -8.76
C VAL A 39 5.39 8.59 -9.94
N CYS A 40 6.56 7.96 -9.93
CA CYS A 40 7.58 8.07 -10.96
C CYS A 40 7.83 6.72 -11.60
N PHE A 41 7.71 6.68 -12.93
CA PHE A 41 7.90 5.50 -13.76
C PHE A 41 9.24 5.60 -14.47
N TYR A 42 9.98 4.49 -14.51
CA TYR A 42 11.31 4.39 -15.10
C TYR A 42 11.43 3.13 -15.97
N GLU A 43 12.36 3.16 -16.93
CA GLU A 43 12.75 2.00 -17.75
C GLU A 43 11.58 1.39 -18.56
N PHE A 44 10.58 2.21 -18.91
CA PHE A 44 9.43 1.81 -19.73
C PHE A 44 9.70 2.02 -21.22
N THR A 45 9.00 1.28 -22.08
CA THR A 45 8.94 1.53 -23.53
C THR A 45 7.87 2.56 -23.86
N GLU A 46 7.95 3.19 -25.04
CA GLU A 46 6.97 4.18 -25.51
C GLU A 46 5.52 3.66 -25.43
N VAL A 47 5.30 2.37 -25.72
CA VAL A 47 3.99 1.70 -25.64
C VAL A 47 3.35 1.82 -24.25
N TYR A 48 4.15 1.79 -23.18
CA TYR A 48 3.65 1.94 -21.81
C TYR A 48 3.46 3.40 -21.41
N GLN A 49 4.17 4.33 -22.04
CA GLN A 49 4.04 5.76 -21.77
C GLN A 49 2.58 6.23 -21.91
N ASP A 50 1.94 5.82 -23.00
CA ASP A 50 0.56 6.22 -23.31
C ASP A 50 -0.49 5.53 -22.43
N ARG A 51 -0.13 4.41 -21.79
CA ARG A 51 -1.01 3.65 -20.90
C ARG A 51 -0.97 4.12 -19.44
N ILE A 52 0.13 4.77 -19.03
CA ILE A 52 0.33 5.18 -17.64
C ILE A 52 -0.71 6.21 -17.20
N TYR A 53 -0.95 7.25 -18.02
CA TYR A 53 -1.89 8.31 -17.64
C TYR A 53 -3.33 7.81 -17.47
N PRO A 54 -3.94 7.10 -18.45
CA PRO A 54 -5.28 6.54 -18.28
C PRO A 54 -5.39 5.63 -17.05
N LEU A 55 -4.39 4.77 -16.83
CA LEU A 55 -4.41 3.84 -15.71
C LEU A 55 -4.45 4.53 -14.34
N LEU A 56 -3.74 5.66 -14.21
CA LEU A 56 -3.76 6.50 -13.01
C LEU A 56 -5.05 7.31 -12.92
N ALA A 57 -5.51 7.90 -14.02
CA ALA A 57 -6.71 8.73 -14.05
C ALA A 57 -7.98 7.93 -13.70
N GLU A 58 -8.05 6.67 -14.12
CA GLU A 58 -9.16 5.76 -13.86
C GLU A 58 -9.04 4.99 -12.54
N ALA A 59 -7.97 5.20 -11.77
CA ALA A 59 -7.79 4.51 -10.50
C ALA A 59 -8.79 5.03 -9.44
N PRO A 60 -9.60 4.15 -8.81
CA PRO A 60 -10.54 4.57 -7.78
C PRO A 60 -9.82 5.28 -6.63
N GLY A 61 -10.35 6.44 -6.22
CA GLY A 61 -9.74 7.28 -5.17
C GLY A 61 -8.68 8.24 -5.69
N VAL A 62 -8.30 8.20 -6.97
CA VAL A 62 -7.46 9.23 -7.56
C VAL A 62 -8.29 10.47 -7.92
N SER A 63 -7.79 11.62 -7.50
CA SER A 63 -8.25 12.95 -7.87
C SER A 63 -7.03 13.83 -8.20
N ASN A 64 -7.22 14.90 -8.96
CA ASN A 64 -6.17 15.88 -9.30
C ASN A 64 -4.85 15.24 -9.78
N LEU A 65 -4.85 14.69 -11.00
CA LEU A 65 -3.67 14.11 -11.63
C LEU A 65 -2.94 15.15 -12.48
N ARG A 66 -1.66 15.40 -12.20
CA ARG A 66 -0.81 16.31 -12.99
C ARG A 66 0.57 15.71 -13.24
N ARG A 67 1.14 16.02 -14.41
CA ARG A 67 2.53 15.62 -14.74
C ARG A 67 3.52 16.48 -13.97
N SER A 68 4.58 15.87 -13.45
CA SER A 68 5.70 16.57 -12.82
C SER A 68 6.99 16.26 -13.56
N TRP A 69 7.64 17.30 -14.11
CA TRP A 69 8.91 17.16 -14.81
C TRP A 69 10.12 17.28 -13.88
N LYS A 70 9.94 17.90 -12.71
CA LYS A 70 11.01 18.18 -11.76
C LYS A 70 11.57 16.93 -11.09
N ASN A 71 10.79 15.85 -11.05
CA ASN A 71 11.09 14.67 -10.25
C ASN A 71 11.89 13.59 -11.02
N CYS A 72 12.22 13.84 -12.30
CA CYS A 72 12.86 12.85 -13.16
C CYS A 72 14.39 12.80 -13.09
N GLY A 73 15.04 13.72 -12.36
CA GLY A 73 16.47 13.66 -12.05
C GLY A 73 17.40 13.50 -13.26
N GLY A 74 16.99 13.93 -14.46
CA GLY A 74 17.78 13.82 -15.69
C GLY A 74 17.79 12.46 -16.40
N ARG A 75 16.95 11.50 -15.99
CA ARG A 75 16.86 10.19 -16.67
C ARG A 75 16.04 10.30 -17.96
N GLN A 76 16.52 9.67 -19.05
CA GLN A 76 15.88 9.73 -20.37
C GLN A 76 14.49 9.07 -20.40
N THR A 77 14.33 7.91 -19.75
CA THR A 77 13.04 7.20 -19.66
C THR A 77 12.44 7.42 -18.28
N CYS A 78 11.90 8.61 -18.04
CA CYS A 78 11.22 8.96 -16.80
C CYS A 78 9.90 9.68 -17.04
N LEU A 79 8.88 9.27 -16.29
CA LEU A 79 7.58 9.91 -16.29
C LEU A 79 7.06 9.99 -14.85
N CYS A 80 6.91 11.21 -14.32
CA CYS A 80 6.36 11.40 -12.99
C CYS A 80 5.01 12.10 -13.01
N TYR A 81 4.13 11.67 -12.12
CA TYR A 81 2.85 12.29 -11.85
C TYR A 81 2.71 12.60 -10.36
N ILE A 82 2.01 13.69 -10.07
CA ILE A 82 1.52 14.00 -8.74
C ILE A 82 0.01 13.83 -8.80
N LEU A 83 -0.52 13.05 -7.86
CA LEU A 83 -1.94 12.78 -7.76
C LEU A 83 -2.41 12.93 -6.31
N THR A 84 -3.66 13.32 -6.11
CA THR A 84 -4.31 13.25 -4.81
C THR A 84 -5.01 11.90 -4.70
N TYR A 85 -4.64 11.10 -3.70
CA TYR A 85 -5.19 9.75 -3.54
C TYR A 85 -5.92 9.61 -2.22
N ASP A 86 -7.20 9.25 -2.31
CA ASP A 86 -8.04 8.86 -1.21
C ASP A 86 -8.18 7.33 -1.19
N GLY A 87 -7.23 6.69 -0.50
CA GLY A 87 -7.25 5.25 -0.32
C GLY A 87 -5.94 4.66 0.23
N PRO A 88 -5.94 3.35 0.53
CA PRO A 88 -4.73 2.64 0.93
C PRO A 88 -3.75 2.56 -0.24
N LEU A 89 -2.49 2.96 0.00
CA LEU A 89 -1.44 2.99 -1.04
C LEU A 89 -1.23 1.61 -1.68
N ASP A 90 -1.38 0.55 -0.88
CA ASP A 90 -1.27 -0.84 -1.34
C ASP A 90 -2.31 -1.20 -2.42
N LYS A 91 -3.52 -0.60 -2.37
CA LYS A 91 -4.53 -0.82 -3.42
C LYS A 91 -4.11 -0.18 -4.74
N LEU A 92 -3.48 1.00 -4.70
CA LEU A 92 -2.93 1.67 -5.88
C LEU A 92 -1.77 0.84 -6.47
N ILE A 93 -0.84 0.43 -5.62
CA ILE A 93 0.28 -0.46 -5.99
C ILE A 93 -0.22 -1.75 -6.64
N LEU A 94 -1.23 -2.41 -6.03
CA LEU A 94 -1.82 -3.64 -6.54
C LEU A 94 -2.53 -3.44 -7.89
N ARG A 95 -3.17 -2.28 -8.11
CA ARG A 95 -3.77 -1.95 -9.42
C ARG A 95 -2.69 -1.79 -10.47
N LEU A 96 -1.62 -1.04 -10.16
CA LEU A 96 -0.51 -0.80 -11.09
C LEU A 96 0.16 -2.12 -11.48
N LYS A 97 0.46 -3.00 -10.53
CA LYS A 97 1.03 -4.34 -10.80
C LYS A 97 0.13 -5.23 -11.66
N ARG A 98 -1.19 -5.06 -11.61
CA ARG A 98 -2.15 -5.85 -12.40
C ARG A 98 -2.22 -5.43 -13.87
N HIS A 99 -1.92 -4.18 -14.18
CA HIS A 99 -2.11 -3.61 -15.53
C HIS A 99 -0.79 -3.27 -16.25
N LEU A 100 0.33 -3.26 -15.52
CA LEU A 100 1.64 -2.94 -16.05
C LEU A 100 2.63 -4.06 -15.69
N PRO A 101 3.57 -4.43 -16.58
CA PRO A 101 4.62 -5.41 -16.31
C PRO A 101 5.71 -4.77 -15.44
N ILE A 102 5.37 -4.55 -14.18
CA ILE A 102 6.25 -3.89 -13.23
C ILE A 102 7.22 -4.91 -12.65
N LYS A 103 8.52 -4.66 -12.85
CA LYS A 103 9.60 -5.44 -12.25
C LYS A 103 9.77 -5.14 -10.77
N ARG A 104 9.74 -3.85 -10.41
CA ARG A 104 9.99 -3.40 -9.03
C ARG A 104 9.23 -2.12 -8.70
N ILE A 105 8.72 -2.04 -7.48
CA ILE A 105 8.14 -0.82 -6.89
C ILE A 105 8.89 -0.51 -5.60
N ILE A 106 9.36 0.73 -5.45
CA ILE A 106 10.03 1.22 -4.25
C ILE A 106 9.13 2.31 -3.63
N PRO A 107 8.43 2.01 -2.53
CA PRO A 107 7.72 3.03 -1.77
C PRO A 107 8.73 3.83 -0.93
N ILE A 108 8.80 5.13 -1.16
CA ILE A 108 9.65 6.07 -0.44
C ILE A 108 8.74 7.04 0.31
N ARG A 109 8.87 7.09 1.64
CA ARG A 109 8.18 8.09 2.45
C ARG A 109 9.13 9.25 2.71
N ALA A 110 8.91 10.38 2.05
CA ALA A 110 9.67 11.59 2.32
C ALA A 110 9.25 12.14 3.69
N GLN A 111 10.07 11.90 4.72
CA GLN A 111 9.77 12.34 6.09
C GLN A 111 9.62 13.86 6.21
N ALA A 112 10.26 14.62 5.31
CA ALA A 112 10.24 16.08 5.32
C ALA A 112 8.99 16.72 4.70
N THR A 113 8.34 16.07 3.73
CA THR A 113 7.21 16.67 2.97
C THR A 113 5.87 15.99 3.23
N ASN A 114 5.84 14.90 4.02
CA ASN A 114 4.68 14.01 4.16
C ASN A 114 4.15 13.47 2.81
N GLU A 115 4.92 13.61 1.73
CA GLU A 115 4.57 13.09 0.42
C GLU A 115 4.97 11.63 0.33
N ASN A 116 4.05 10.81 -0.18
CA ASN A 116 4.36 9.43 -0.52
C ASN A 116 4.92 9.44 -1.94
N LEU A 117 6.14 8.95 -2.12
CA LEU A 117 6.75 8.74 -3.42
C LEU A 117 6.71 7.24 -3.76
N LEU A 118 6.24 6.92 -4.96
CA LEU A 118 6.33 5.58 -5.53
C LEU A 118 7.26 5.62 -6.73
N GLU A 119 8.38 4.91 -6.66
CA GLU A 119 9.23 4.66 -7.82
C GLU A 119 8.89 3.30 -8.43
N ILE A 120 8.63 3.28 -9.73
CA ILE A 120 8.13 2.11 -10.45
C ILE A 120 9.09 1.85 -11.61
N PHE A 121 9.70 0.67 -11.58
CA PHE A 121 10.63 0.21 -12.60
C PHE A 121 9.96 -0.91 -13.40
N PHE A 122 9.88 -0.71 -14.71
CA PHE A 122 9.35 -1.72 -15.63
C PHE A 122 10.38 -2.81 -15.87
N ASP A 123 9.91 -3.99 -16.28
CA ASP A 123 10.80 -4.93 -16.92
C ASP A 123 11.00 -4.47 -18.36
N SER A 124 12.22 -4.06 -18.72
CA SER A 124 12.57 -3.63 -20.07
C SER A 124 12.60 -4.79 -21.09
N GLY A 125 12.12 -5.98 -20.69
CA GLY A 125 12.18 -7.25 -21.42
C GLY A 125 11.28 -7.40 -22.64
N PHE A 126 10.56 -6.37 -23.07
CA PHE A 126 9.84 -6.39 -24.34
C PHE A 126 10.42 -5.33 -25.28
N LYS A 127 11.38 -5.76 -26.10
CA LYS A 127 11.72 -5.16 -27.39
C LYS A 127 10.88 -5.81 -28.48
#